data_AF-A0AA42CTJ8-F1
#
_entry.id   AF-A0AA42CTJ8-F1
#
_cell.length_a   1.000
_cell.length_b   1.000
_cell.length_c   1.000
_cell.angle_alpha   90.00
_cell.angle_beta   90.00
_cell.angle_gamma   90.00
#
_symmetry.space_group_name_H-M   'P 1'
#
loop_
_entity.id
_entity.type
_entity.pdbx_description
1 polymer ?
#
loop_
_entity_poly.entity_id
_entity_poly.type
_entity_poly.pdbx_seq_one_letter_code
_entity_poly.pdbx_strand_id
1 'polypeptide(L)'
;MNQLIQDLEESEHAGHPLIDLERAINVAFQRIVQPRYRRTYTILLYRCEQTDDIDPLKTHTSIVRESFDHMLKMMEQAASEGRLKSCISPHCAARLIHVALQGIIYDWLREPTAFDLKAEGASMLNMLFTVLKAE
;
A
#
# COMPACT_ATOMS: atom_id res chain seq x y z
N MET A 1 12.43 3.13 1.40
CA MET A 1 11.22 2.90 0.58
C MET A 1 11.42 1.67 -0.30
N ASN A 2 12.60 1.48 -0.90
CA ASN A 2 13.00 0.19 -1.52
C ASN A 2 12.79 -1.02 -0.60
N GLN A 3 13.07 -0.92 0.70
CA GLN A 3 12.77 -2.00 1.65
C GLN A 3 11.28 -2.34 1.75
N LEU A 4 10.36 -1.40 1.55
CA LEU A 4 8.92 -1.69 1.65
C LEU A 4 8.42 -2.50 0.45
N ILE A 5 9.01 -2.25 -0.72
CA ILE A 5 8.85 -3.07 -1.93
C ILE A 5 9.54 -4.43 -1.76
N GLN A 6 10.73 -4.46 -1.16
CA GLN A 6 11.49 -5.69 -0.93
C GLN A 6 10.75 -6.69 -0.02
N ASP A 7 10.02 -6.22 0.99
CA ASP A 7 9.18 -7.08 1.84
C ASP A 7 7.85 -7.50 1.19
N LEU A 8 7.33 -6.70 0.24
CA LEU A 8 6.22 -7.12 -0.62
C LEU A 8 6.68 -8.29 -1.51
N GLU A 9 7.89 -8.19 -2.07
CA GLU A 9 8.52 -9.23 -2.90
C GLU A 9 8.88 -10.49 -2.10
N GLU A 10 9.35 -10.40 -0.86
CA GLU A 10 9.67 -11.57 -0.03
C GLU A 10 8.43 -12.37 0.42
N SER A 11 7.23 -11.76 0.34
CA SER A 11 5.97 -12.40 0.76
C SER A 11 5.39 -13.40 -0.26
N GLU A 12 6.11 -13.72 -1.34
CA GLU A 12 5.71 -14.57 -2.47
C GLU A 12 5.50 -16.09 -2.15
N HIS A 13 5.15 -16.46 -0.91
CA HIS A 13 5.36 -17.84 -0.41
C HIS A 13 4.12 -18.62 0.04
N ALA A 14 2.89 -18.32 -0.38
CA ALA A 14 1.77 -19.19 -0.02
C ALA A 14 0.69 -19.40 -1.08
N GLY A 15 0.86 -18.93 -2.31
CA GLY A 15 -0.15 -19.08 -3.36
C GLY A 15 -1.50 -18.47 -2.93
N HIS A 16 -1.48 -17.37 -2.17
CA HIS A 16 -2.65 -16.62 -1.69
C HIS A 16 -2.42 -15.11 -1.85
N PRO A 17 -2.46 -14.58 -3.09
CA PRO A 17 -2.02 -13.21 -3.39
C PRO A 17 -2.70 -12.12 -2.54
N LEU A 18 -3.99 -12.28 -2.23
CA LEU A 18 -4.71 -11.30 -1.41
C LEU A 18 -4.28 -11.31 0.06
N ILE A 19 -3.87 -12.48 0.60
CA ILE A 19 -3.37 -12.61 1.97
C ILE A 19 -1.96 -12.04 2.07
N ASP A 20 -1.13 -12.30 1.06
CA ASP A 20 0.25 -11.80 1.04
C ASP A 20 0.26 -10.27 0.93
N LEU A 21 -0.64 -9.68 0.12
CA LEU A 21 -0.79 -8.23 0.04
C LEU A 21 -1.26 -7.62 1.37
N GLU A 22 -2.24 -8.25 2.02
CA GLU A 22 -2.73 -7.85 3.35
C GLU A 22 -1.60 -7.87 4.39
N ARG A 23 -0.76 -8.91 4.38
CA ARG A 23 0.41 -9.03 5.27
C ARG A 23 1.43 -7.92 5.02
N ALA A 24 1.77 -7.68 3.77
CA ALA A 24 2.78 -6.69 3.41
C ALA A 24 2.33 -5.25 3.75
N ILE A 25 1.04 -4.96 3.60
CA ILE A 25 0.43 -3.70 4.05
C ILE A 25 0.53 -3.54 5.57
N ASN A 26 0.28 -4.60 6.35
CA ASN A 26 0.44 -4.56 7.80
C ASN A 26 1.91 -4.28 8.20
N VAL A 27 2.87 -4.87 7.49
CA VAL A 27 4.30 -4.56 7.65
C VAL A 27 4.59 -3.09 7.32
N ALA A 28 3.95 -2.53 6.28
CA ALA A 28 4.05 -1.12 5.94
C ALA A 28 3.63 -0.23 7.12
N PHE A 29 2.48 -0.51 7.74
CA PHE A 29 1.99 0.24 8.89
C PHE A 29 2.93 0.12 10.09
N GLN A 30 3.43 -1.07 10.41
CA GLN A 30 4.40 -1.27 11.49
C GLN A 30 5.71 -0.50 11.28
N ARG A 31 6.10 -0.24 10.03
CA ARG A 31 7.28 0.56 9.71
C ARG A 31 7.00 2.04 9.81
N ILE A 32 5.91 2.50 9.21
CA ILE A 32 5.56 3.92 9.15
C ILE A 32 5.40 4.54 10.53
N VAL A 33 4.91 3.77 11.52
CA VAL A 33 4.80 4.28 12.90
C VAL A 33 6.14 4.56 13.57
N GLN A 34 7.24 3.98 13.09
CA GLN A 34 8.56 4.18 13.69
C GLN A 34 9.06 5.61 13.42
N PRO A 35 9.65 6.31 14.41
CA PRO A 35 10.00 7.73 14.28
C PRO A 35 10.86 8.07 13.06
N ARG A 36 11.81 7.20 12.70
CA ARG A 36 12.68 7.37 11.53
C ARG A 36 11.87 7.39 10.23
N TYR A 37 11.00 6.41 10.03
CA TYR A 37 10.19 6.29 8.81
C TYR A 37 9.13 7.38 8.76
N ARG A 38 8.40 7.59 9.87
CA ARG A 38 7.43 8.69 10.00
C ARG A 38 8.03 10.02 9.54
N ARG A 39 9.18 10.42 10.09
CA ARG A 39 9.83 11.68 9.75
C ARG A 39 10.16 11.78 8.27
N THR A 40 10.74 10.73 7.69
CA THR A 40 11.10 10.69 6.27
C THR A 40 9.86 10.83 5.37
N TYR A 41 8.80 10.07 5.64
CA TYR A 41 7.57 10.13 4.84
C TYR A 41 6.84 11.47 5.01
N THR A 42 6.80 12.04 6.22
CA THR A 42 6.24 13.39 6.44
C THR A 42 7.00 14.44 5.63
N ILE A 43 8.33 14.37 5.56
CA ILE A 43 9.12 15.30 4.74
C ILE A 43 8.78 15.13 3.26
N LEU A 44 8.79 13.89 2.75
CA LEU A 44 8.50 13.60 1.35
C LEU A 44 7.10 14.07 0.92
N LEU A 45 6.08 13.88 1.77
CA LEU A 45 4.69 14.16 1.42
C LEU A 45 4.27 15.61 1.65
N TYR A 46 4.84 16.29 2.65
CA TYR A 46 4.36 17.61 3.08
C TYR A 46 5.38 18.74 2.95
N ARG A 47 6.66 18.43 2.71
CA ARG A 47 7.74 19.44 2.78
C ARG A 47 8.70 19.41 1.60
N CYS A 48 8.66 18.39 0.76
CA CYS A 48 9.44 18.36 -0.47
C CYS A 48 8.72 19.19 -1.53
N GLU A 49 9.34 20.30 -1.92
CA GLU A 49 8.96 21.09 -3.08
C GLU A 49 9.83 20.68 -4.26
N GLN A 50 9.24 20.60 -5.46
CA GLN A 50 10.01 20.34 -6.69
C GLN A 50 10.85 21.58 -7.02
N THR A 51 12.15 21.40 -7.18
CA THR A 51 13.05 22.44 -7.70
C THR A 51 13.77 21.93 -8.94
N ASP A 52 14.23 22.85 -9.80
CA ASP A 52 14.79 22.51 -11.12
C ASP A 52 16.06 21.63 -11.05
N ASP A 53 16.80 21.67 -9.94
CA ASP A 53 18.09 20.96 -9.78
C ASP A 53 18.00 19.59 -9.08
N ILE A 54 16.95 19.34 -8.27
CA ILE A 54 16.75 18.08 -7.56
C ILE A 54 15.25 17.78 -7.49
N ASP A 55 14.83 16.65 -8.06
CA ASP A 55 13.43 16.18 -7.97
C ASP A 55 13.33 14.95 -7.05
N PRO A 56 13.22 15.15 -5.73
CA PRO A 56 13.00 14.05 -4.78
C PRO A 56 11.65 13.36 -4.99
N LEU A 57 10.71 13.97 -5.74
CA LEU A 57 9.43 13.35 -6.08
C LEU A 57 9.55 12.35 -7.23
N LYS A 58 10.52 12.48 -8.15
CA LYS A 58 10.73 11.47 -9.22
C LYS A 58 10.92 10.06 -8.67
N THR A 59 11.80 9.90 -7.68
CA THR A 59 12.03 8.61 -7.03
C THR A 59 10.77 8.11 -6.33
N HIS A 60 10.02 9.01 -5.69
CA HIS A 60 8.75 8.66 -5.06
C HIS A 60 7.71 8.20 -6.10
N THR A 61 7.57 8.91 -7.22
CA THR A 61 6.67 8.53 -8.31
C THR A 61 7.02 7.17 -8.92
N SER A 62 8.30 6.84 -9.09
CA SER A 62 8.71 5.51 -9.57
C SER A 62 8.24 4.42 -8.62
N ILE A 63 8.48 4.60 -7.33
CA ILE A 63 8.10 3.62 -6.29
C ILE A 63 6.58 3.48 -6.18
N VAL A 64 5.84 4.60 -6.25
CA VAL A 64 4.37 4.57 -6.29
C VAL A 64 3.87 3.76 -7.49
N ARG A 65 4.50 3.93 -8.67
CA ARG A 65 4.17 3.16 -9.87
C ARG A 65 4.51 1.68 -9.70
N GLU A 66 5.70 1.34 -9.23
CA GLU A 66 6.13 -0.04 -8.97
C GLU A 66 5.21 -0.74 -7.97
N SER A 67 4.81 -0.04 -6.90
CA SER A 67 3.87 -0.55 -5.91
C SER A 67 2.50 -0.84 -6.52
N PHE A 68 2.01 0.05 -7.39
CA PHE A 68 0.76 -0.17 -8.13
C PHE A 68 0.86 -1.37 -9.08
N ASP A 69 1.95 -1.48 -9.84
CA ASP A 69 2.16 -2.58 -10.79
C ASP A 69 2.25 -3.93 -10.06
N HIS A 70 2.87 -3.96 -8.87
CA HIS A 70 2.89 -5.14 -8.02
C HIS A 70 1.48 -5.52 -7.54
N MET A 71 0.72 -4.56 -7.00
CA MET A 71 -0.68 -4.80 -6.60
C MET A 71 -1.54 -5.29 -7.77
N LEU A 72 -1.34 -4.74 -8.96
CA LEU A 72 -2.06 -5.16 -10.17
C LEU A 72 -1.81 -6.64 -10.48
N LYS A 73 -0.55 -7.07 -10.51
CA LYS A 73 -0.20 -8.48 -10.74
C LYS A 73 -0.87 -9.42 -9.74
N MET A 74 -0.90 -9.03 -8.46
CA MET A 74 -1.57 -9.82 -7.42
C MET A 74 -3.07 -9.92 -7.65
N MET A 75 -3.73 -8.84 -8.07
CA MET A 75 -5.17 -8.86 -8.39
C MET A 75 -5.46 -9.68 -9.64
N GLU A 76 -4.60 -9.61 -10.67
CA GLU A 76 -4.73 -10.41 -11.89
C GLU A 76 -4.60 -11.90 -11.58
N GLN A 77 -3.62 -12.27 -10.75
CA GLN A 77 -3.46 -13.63 -10.27
C GLN A 77 -4.69 -14.08 -9.47
N ALA A 78 -5.15 -13.28 -8.49
CA ALA A 78 -6.34 -13.59 -7.69
C ALA A 78 -7.59 -13.80 -8.56
N ALA A 79 -7.75 -13.01 -9.63
CA ALA A 79 -8.84 -13.17 -10.58
C ALA A 79 -8.71 -14.46 -11.41
N SER A 80 -7.51 -14.81 -11.89
CA SER A 80 -7.27 -16.07 -12.60
C SER A 80 -7.52 -17.32 -11.74
N GLU A 81 -7.34 -17.19 -10.42
CA GLU A 81 -7.59 -18.23 -9.43
C GLU A 81 -9.06 -18.26 -8.94
N GLY A 82 -9.92 -17.37 -9.44
CA GLY A 82 -11.33 -17.28 -9.02
C GLY A 82 -11.54 -16.72 -7.61
N ARG A 83 -10.52 -16.05 -7.03
CA ARG A 83 -10.53 -15.53 -5.66
C ARG A 83 -10.87 -14.04 -5.57
N LEU A 84 -10.90 -13.35 -6.71
CA LEU A 84 -11.49 -12.01 -6.85
C LEU A 84 -12.93 -12.19 -7.35
N LYS A 85 -13.89 -11.42 -6.80
CA LYS A 85 -15.28 -11.44 -7.31
C LYS A 85 -15.31 -11.18 -8.81
N SER A 86 -16.08 -11.97 -9.55
CA SER A 86 -16.14 -11.93 -11.02
C SER A 86 -16.62 -10.59 -11.61
N CYS A 87 -17.38 -9.80 -10.84
CA CYS A 87 -17.82 -8.46 -11.25
C CYS A 87 -16.77 -7.36 -11.05
N ILE A 88 -15.60 -7.68 -10.48
CA ILE A 88 -14.57 -6.71 -10.12
C ILE A 88 -13.40 -6.82 -11.09
N SER A 89 -13.06 -5.70 -11.74
CA SER A 89 -11.84 -5.60 -12.55
C SER A 89 -10.59 -5.64 -11.66
N PRO A 90 -9.57 -6.47 -11.99
CA PRO A 90 -8.29 -6.49 -11.28
C PRO A 90 -7.64 -5.11 -11.18
N HIS A 91 -7.69 -4.33 -12.26
CA HIS A 91 -7.14 -2.98 -12.31
C HIS A 91 -7.87 -2.02 -11.35
N CYS A 92 -9.20 -2.08 -11.29
CA CYS A 92 -9.98 -1.29 -10.34
C CYS A 92 -9.70 -1.71 -8.90
N ALA A 93 -9.60 -3.01 -8.62
CA ALA A 93 -9.25 -3.53 -7.30
C ALA A 93 -7.87 -3.04 -6.83
N ALA A 94 -6.85 -3.16 -7.70
CA ALA A 94 -5.50 -2.70 -7.41
C ALA A 94 -5.47 -1.18 -7.17
N ARG A 95 -6.17 -0.41 -8.01
CA ARG A 95 -6.26 1.05 -7.84
C ARG A 95 -6.91 1.41 -6.51
N LEU A 96 -8.00 0.73 -6.13
CA LEU A 96 -8.73 0.98 -4.90
C LEU A 96 -7.86 0.74 -3.66
N ILE A 97 -7.17 -0.40 -3.60
CA ILE A 97 -6.24 -0.71 -2.52
C ILE A 97 -5.10 0.31 -2.47
N HIS A 98 -4.51 0.62 -3.63
CA HIS A 98 -3.42 1.58 -3.72
C HIS A 98 -3.79 2.97 -3.19
N VAL A 99 -4.94 3.52 -3.63
CA VAL A 99 -5.37 4.86 -3.16
C VAL A 99 -5.80 4.85 -1.70
N ALA A 100 -6.41 3.76 -1.22
CA ALA A 100 -6.78 3.63 0.18
C ALA A 100 -5.55 3.57 1.09
N LEU A 101 -4.55 2.76 0.73
CA LEU A 101 -3.28 2.69 1.47
C LEU A 101 -2.59 4.05 1.54
N GLN A 102 -2.46 4.73 0.41
CA GLN A 102 -1.86 6.07 0.35
C GLN A 102 -2.66 7.07 1.19
N GLY A 103 -3.99 7.06 1.10
CA GLY A 103 -4.87 7.95 1.86
C GLY A 103 -4.77 7.75 3.37
N ILE A 104 -4.79 6.50 3.83
CA ILE A 104 -4.64 6.16 5.26
C ILE A 104 -3.30 6.65 5.80
N ILE A 105 -2.21 6.39 5.07
CA ILE A 105 -0.86 6.82 5.48
C ILE A 105 -0.77 8.35 5.48
N TYR A 106 -1.29 8.99 4.43
CA TYR A 106 -1.27 10.45 4.29
C TYR A 106 -2.01 11.11 5.45
N ASP A 107 -3.25 10.69 5.72
CA ASP A 107 -4.09 11.21 6.79
C ASP A 107 -3.44 10.98 8.17
N TRP A 108 -2.97 9.76 8.43
CA TRP A 108 -2.29 9.45 9.68
C TRP A 108 -1.03 10.31 9.88
N LEU A 109 -0.21 10.52 8.86
CA LEU A 109 1.02 11.32 8.98
C LEU A 109 0.75 12.80 9.29
N ARG A 110 -0.46 13.30 9.00
CA ARG A 110 -0.90 14.65 9.35
C ARG A 110 -1.15 14.78 10.85
N GLU A 111 -1.88 13.83 11.43
CA GLU A 111 -2.15 13.76 12.87
C GLU A 111 -1.97 12.32 13.40
N PRO A 112 -0.73 11.92 13.76
CA PRO A 112 -0.42 10.55 14.20
C PRO A 112 -1.08 10.09 15.51
N THR A 113 -1.82 10.98 16.16
CA THR A 113 -2.63 10.73 17.36
C THR A 113 -4.12 10.58 17.05
N ALA A 114 -4.55 10.83 15.81
CA ALA A 114 -5.97 10.79 15.43
C ALA A 114 -6.55 9.37 15.49
N PHE A 115 -5.74 8.36 15.14
CA PHE A 115 -6.12 6.94 15.19
C PHE A 115 -4.90 6.03 15.30
N ASP A 116 -5.10 4.78 15.74
CA ASP A 116 -4.04 3.76 15.73
C ASP A 116 -3.85 3.19 14.32
N LEU A 117 -2.80 3.63 13.61
CA LEU A 117 -2.49 3.16 12.26
C LEU A 117 -2.37 1.63 12.17
N LYS A 118 -1.81 0.97 13.19
CA LYS A 118 -1.58 -0.48 13.14
C LYS A 118 -2.88 -1.26 13.32
N ALA A 119 -3.81 -0.75 14.12
CA ALA A 119 -5.07 -1.41 14.41
C ALA A 119 -6.20 -0.94 13.49
N GLU A 120 -6.48 0.36 13.50
CA GLU A 120 -7.58 0.97 12.74
C GLU A 120 -7.24 1.02 11.25
N GLY A 121 -6.02 1.41 10.87
CA GLY A 121 -5.60 1.42 9.47
C GLY A 121 -5.63 0.02 8.83
N ALA A 122 -5.21 -1.00 9.57
CA ALA A 122 -5.32 -2.40 9.14
C ALA A 122 -6.79 -2.82 8.99
N SER A 123 -7.65 -2.46 9.94
CA SER A 123 -9.08 -2.75 9.87
C SER A 123 -9.74 -2.14 8.63
N MET A 124 -9.43 -0.87 8.31
CA MET A 124 -9.95 -0.18 7.12
C MET A 124 -9.61 -0.91 5.82
N LEU A 125 -8.37 -1.38 5.65
CA LEU A 125 -7.98 -2.12 4.45
C LEU A 125 -8.54 -3.54 4.44
N ASN A 126 -8.67 -4.19 5.60
CA ASN A 126 -9.31 -5.50 5.70
C ASN A 126 -10.77 -5.45 5.22
N MET A 127 -11.51 -4.38 5.53
CA MET A 127 -12.85 -4.19 4.99
C MET A 127 -12.85 -4.15 3.45
N LEU A 128 -11.88 -3.47 2.84
CA LEU A 128 -11.74 -3.46 1.37
C LEU A 128 -11.44 -4.86 0.84
N PHE A 129 -10.50 -5.58 1.44
CA PHE A 129 -10.20 -6.95 1.03
C PHE A 129 -11.43 -7.87 1.11
N THR A 130 -12.23 -7.77 2.16
CA THR A 130 -13.48 -8.53 2.30
C THR A 130 -14.48 -8.23 1.18
N VAL A 131 -14.57 -6.97 0.74
CA VAL A 131 -15.45 -6.59 -0.38
C VAL A 131 -14.95 -7.18 -1.71
N LEU A 132 -13.63 -7.27 -1.90
CA LEU A 132 -13.00 -7.74 -3.14
C LEU A 132 -12.96 -9.27 -3.28
N LYS A 133 -12.73 -9.99 -2.17
CA LYS A 133 -12.59 -11.46 -2.14
C LYS A 133 -13.88 -12.16 -2.59
N ALA A 134 -13.75 -13.19 -3.43
CA ALA A 134 -14.83 -14.12 -3.76
C ALA A 134 -15.20 -14.98 -2.52
N GLU A 135 -16.41 -15.53 -2.52
CA GLU A 135 -16.90 -16.45 -1.46
C GLU A 135 -16.18 -17.81 -1.50
#